data_AF-A0A9P8F491-F1
#
_entry.id   AF-A0A9P8F491-F1
#
_cell.length_a   1.000
_cell.length_b   1.000
_cell.length_c   1.000
_cell.angle_alpha   90.00
_cell.angle_beta   90.00
_cell.angle_gamma   90.00
#
_symmetry.space_group_name_H-M   'P 1'
#
loop_
_entity.id
_entity.type
_entity.pdbx_description
1 polymer ?
#
loop_
_entity_poly.entity_id
_entity_poly.type
_entity_poly.pdbx_seq_one_letter_code
_entity_poly.pdbx_strand_id
1 'polypeptide(L)'
;MATSTGSDSNGISIQQPKPRHPNSQSLSAYREDATTASSPAPSSAPSTPGPGTPTNAPPSVKATASARKQVRAEQKRAFPRIQYAPRVSHFDPRSEYSNFRGFFVLFWIALTIMVLTTMLRNLKETGYPLSMRQWGLFTKNIYEMAIVDLIMVASTGISLPLNKLFKNSKGSLQWKHQGMNVQIIFQAFWLLLWVTWPFVRDWTWTAQVFFTLHLLVMFMKMHSYAFYNGHLANTLQRLSALDNPASNASTAAAVKYPSSQTPIEEINDELKEEEN
;
A
#
# COMPACT_ATOMS: atom_id res chain seq x y z
N MET A 1 15.87 22.50 -19.69
CA MET A 1 17.29 22.85 -19.55
C MET A 1 17.38 24.12 -18.71
N ALA A 2 17.67 23.99 -17.41
CA ALA A 2 18.10 25.06 -16.50
C ALA A 2 18.45 24.42 -15.14
N THR A 3 19.75 24.27 -14.86
CA THR A 3 20.30 23.83 -13.58
C THR A 3 20.53 25.04 -12.69
N SER A 4 19.83 25.14 -11.54
CA SER A 4 20.17 26.12 -10.52
C SER A 4 21.35 25.60 -9.71
N THR A 5 22.56 26.06 -10.03
CA THR A 5 23.78 25.73 -9.29
C THR A 5 24.01 26.80 -8.21
N GLY A 6 23.84 26.44 -6.94
CA GLY A 6 24.39 27.19 -5.82
C GLY A 6 25.75 26.61 -5.43
N SER A 7 26.76 27.46 -5.24
CA SER A 7 28.09 27.07 -4.77
C SER A 7 28.32 27.62 -3.37
N ASP A 8 28.82 26.78 -2.47
CA ASP A 8 29.37 27.23 -1.19
C ASP A 8 30.76 27.86 -1.41
N SER A 9 31.27 28.58 -0.41
CA SER A 9 32.52 29.37 -0.46
C SER A 9 33.80 28.56 -0.75
N ASN A 10 33.71 27.22 -0.77
CA ASN A 10 34.82 26.31 -1.09
C ASN A 10 34.68 25.62 -2.48
N GLY A 11 33.76 26.06 -3.34
CA GLY A 11 33.67 25.58 -4.74
C GLY A 11 33.15 24.15 -4.92
N ILE A 12 32.57 23.54 -3.88
CA ILE A 12 31.95 22.22 -3.96
C ILE A 12 30.50 22.38 -4.44
N SER A 13 30.16 21.70 -5.54
CA SER A 13 28.81 21.73 -6.11
C SER A 13 27.86 20.86 -5.29
N ILE A 14 27.02 21.50 -4.47
CA ILE A 14 25.97 20.80 -3.71
C ILE A 14 24.76 20.60 -4.62
N GLN A 15 24.48 19.35 -4.98
CA GLN A 15 23.22 18.99 -5.63
C GLN A 15 22.09 19.06 -4.60
N GLN A 16 21.30 20.13 -4.66
CA GLN A 16 20.09 20.22 -3.84
C GLN A 16 18.97 19.36 -4.46
N PRO A 17 18.20 18.62 -3.65
CA PRO A 17 17.03 17.91 -4.13
C PRO A 17 16.00 18.91 -4.67
N LYS A 18 15.61 18.75 -5.93
CA LYS A 18 14.61 19.61 -6.58
C LYS A 18 13.30 19.55 -5.79
N PRO A 19 12.66 20.69 -5.48
CA PRO A 19 11.34 20.69 -4.88
C PRO A 19 10.37 19.91 -5.77
N ARG A 20 9.69 18.92 -5.20
CA ARG A 20 8.63 18.16 -5.90
C ARG A 20 7.59 19.16 -6.40
N HIS A 21 7.42 19.23 -7.71
CA HIS A 21 6.32 19.98 -8.29
C HIS A 21 5.00 19.45 -7.71
N PRO A 22 4.11 20.30 -7.17
CA PRO A 22 2.79 19.86 -6.75
C PRO A 22 2.07 19.28 -7.98
N ASN A 23 1.48 18.10 -7.78
CA ASN A 23 0.83 17.32 -8.84
C ASN A 23 -0.25 18.18 -9.53
N SER A 24 -0.20 18.36 -10.84
CA SER A 24 -1.15 19.20 -11.59
C SER A 24 -2.60 18.71 -11.43
N GLN A 25 -2.78 17.43 -11.10
CA GLN A 25 -4.08 16.82 -10.83
C GLN A 25 -4.76 17.35 -9.56
N SER A 26 -4.00 17.75 -8.52
CA SER A 26 -4.59 18.37 -7.34
C SER A 26 -5.07 19.79 -7.62
N LEU A 27 -4.48 20.45 -8.63
CA LEU A 27 -4.91 21.77 -9.09
C LEU A 27 -6.14 21.67 -10.02
N SER A 28 -6.26 20.62 -10.84
CA SER A 28 -7.44 20.42 -11.69
C SER A 28 -8.69 20.05 -10.90
N ALA A 29 -8.57 19.18 -9.87
CA ALA A 29 -9.68 18.89 -8.95
C ALA A 29 -10.18 20.16 -8.21
N TYR A 30 -9.27 21.12 -7.97
CA TYR A 30 -9.60 22.41 -7.34
C TYR A 30 -10.33 23.37 -8.28
N ARG A 31 -10.11 23.24 -9.61
CA ARG A 31 -10.74 24.09 -10.62
C ARG A 31 -12.19 23.68 -10.89
N GLU A 32 -12.49 22.39 -10.85
CA GLU A 32 -13.85 21.87 -11.05
C GLU A 32 -14.77 22.22 -9.86
N ASP A 33 -14.26 22.17 -8.62
CA ASP A 33 -15.04 22.45 -7.40
C ASP A 33 -15.33 23.96 -7.21
N ALA A 34 -14.49 24.84 -7.79
CA ALA A 34 -14.70 26.28 -7.76
C ALA A 34 -15.76 26.76 -8.77
N THR A 35 -16.01 25.99 -9.83
CA THR A 35 -16.98 26.35 -10.89
C THR A 35 -18.41 25.91 -10.59
N THR A 36 -18.62 25.01 -9.63
CA THR A 36 -19.94 24.43 -9.30
C THR A 36 -20.64 25.10 -8.12
N ALA A 37 -19.97 25.98 -7.37
CA ALA A 37 -20.57 26.66 -6.22
C ALA A 37 -21.34 27.92 -6.64
N SER A 38 -22.66 27.79 -6.85
CA SER A 38 -23.59 28.91 -6.98
C SER A 38 -23.77 29.66 -5.65
N SER A 39 -23.67 30.99 -5.66
CA SER A 39 -23.82 31.89 -4.50
C SER A 39 -25.14 31.72 -3.73
N PRO A 40 -25.14 31.64 -2.38
CA PRO A 40 -26.35 31.85 -1.58
C PRO A 40 -26.35 33.21 -0.85
N ALA A 41 -27.55 33.77 -0.73
CA ALA A 41 -27.92 35.04 -0.08
C ALA A 41 -27.79 35.01 1.47
N PRO A 42 -27.78 36.17 2.17
CA PRO A 42 -27.41 36.22 3.59
C PRO A 42 -28.61 36.00 4.51
N SER A 43 -28.50 35.04 5.45
CA SER A 43 -29.38 34.94 6.62
C SER A 43 -28.55 35.01 7.91
N SER A 44 -28.95 35.91 8.80
CA SER A 44 -28.33 36.29 10.06
C SER A 44 -28.67 35.32 11.20
N ALA A 45 -27.65 34.70 11.82
CA ALA A 45 -27.71 34.16 13.18
C ALA A 45 -26.29 34.16 13.83
N PRO A 46 -26.15 34.31 15.15
CA PRO A 46 -24.86 34.60 15.81
C PRO A 46 -24.04 33.33 16.08
N SER A 47 -22.78 33.34 15.64
CA SER A 47 -21.83 32.24 15.74
C SER A 47 -21.09 32.22 17.08
N THR A 48 -21.05 31.07 17.74
CA THR A 48 -20.14 30.75 18.86
C THR A 48 -18.67 30.69 18.35
N PRO A 49 -17.66 31.13 19.13
CA PRO A 49 -16.29 31.29 18.62
C PRO A 49 -15.50 29.99 18.71
N GLY A 50 -15.30 29.33 17.57
CA GLY A 50 -14.06 28.60 17.30
C GLY A 50 -13.14 29.46 16.43
N PRO A 51 -11.84 29.12 16.25
CA PRO A 51 -10.94 29.85 15.35
C PRO A 51 -11.29 29.56 13.88
N GLY A 52 -12.46 30.03 13.47
CA GLY A 52 -12.96 30.01 12.10
C GLY A 52 -12.50 31.27 11.39
N THR A 53 -12.07 31.12 10.14
CA THR A 53 -11.80 32.25 9.25
C THR A 53 -12.99 33.23 9.24
N PRO A 54 -12.76 34.54 9.40
CA PRO A 54 -13.84 35.51 9.46
C PRO A 54 -14.68 35.49 8.18
N THR A 55 -16.00 35.65 8.31
CA THR A 55 -16.96 35.60 7.21
C THR A 55 -16.64 36.62 6.10
N ASN A 56 -15.97 37.73 6.45
CA ASN A 56 -15.52 38.82 5.58
C ASN A 56 -14.09 38.65 5.03
N ALA A 57 -13.51 37.43 5.07
CA ALA A 57 -12.18 37.19 4.53
C ALA A 57 -12.17 37.13 2.99
N PRO A 58 -11.13 37.66 2.33
CA PRO A 58 -10.97 37.53 0.89
C PRO A 58 -10.95 36.05 0.45
N PRO A 59 -11.38 35.73 -0.79
CA PRO A 59 -11.55 34.35 -1.25
C PRO A 59 -10.26 33.53 -1.17
N SER A 60 -9.09 34.16 -1.31
CA SER A 60 -7.78 33.53 -1.14
C SER A 60 -7.49 33.04 0.29
N VAL A 61 -7.98 33.74 1.32
CA VAL A 61 -7.81 33.36 2.74
C VAL A 61 -8.75 32.21 3.09
N LYS A 62 -9.97 32.20 2.53
CA LYS A 62 -10.91 31.06 2.65
C LYS A 62 -10.37 29.82 1.92
N ALA A 63 -9.78 29.99 0.74
CA ALA A 63 -9.13 28.90 -0.02
C ALA A 63 -7.91 28.32 0.71
N THR A 64 -7.02 29.17 1.23
CA THR A 64 -5.85 28.70 1.99
C THR A 64 -6.21 28.05 3.32
N ALA A 65 -7.23 28.53 4.02
CA ALA A 65 -7.71 27.90 5.25
C ALA A 65 -8.42 26.56 5.01
N SER A 66 -9.25 26.46 3.96
CA SER A 66 -9.87 25.18 3.56
C SER A 66 -8.82 24.18 3.08
N ALA A 67 -7.84 24.59 2.29
CA ALA A 67 -6.69 23.75 1.91
C ALA A 67 -5.90 23.26 3.14
N ARG A 68 -5.60 24.14 4.11
CA ARG A 68 -4.93 23.74 5.37
C ARG A 68 -5.78 22.76 6.19
N LYS A 69 -7.10 22.96 6.23
CA LYS A 69 -8.05 22.06 6.92
C LYS A 69 -8.09 20.69 6.23
N GLN A 70 -8.08 20.66 4.90
CA GLN A 70 -8.02 19.42 4.12
C GLN A 70 -6.69 18.69 4.33
N VAL A 71 -5.54 19.37 4.26
CA VAL A 71 -4.23 18.75 4.52
C VAL A 71 -4.16 18.15 5.93
N ARG A 72 -4.65 18.85 6.95
CA ARG A 72 -4.72 18.32 8.32
C ARG A 72 -5.68 17.13 8.43
N ALA A 73 -6.80 17.15 7.72
CA ALA A 73 -7.74 16.03 7.69
C ALA A 73 -7.14 14.82 6.95
N GLU A 74 -6.33 15.03 5.92
CA GLU A 74 -5.64 13.97 5.18
C GLU A 74 -4.50 13.34 5.97
N GLN A 75 -3.74 14.14 6.74
CA GLN A 75 -2.70 13.64 7.65
C GLN A 75 -3.26 12.78 8.80
N LYS A 76 -4.54 12.97 9.14
CA LYS A 76 -5.24 12.24 10.20
C LYS A 76 -5.94 10.96 9.71
N ARG A 77 -5.77 10.57 8.44
CA ARG A 77 -6.37 9.33 7.89
C ARG A 77 -5.48 8.12 8.16
N ALA A 78 -6.12 7.01 8.53
CA ALA A 78 -5.44 5.73 8.74
C ALA A 78 -4.71 5.20 7.49
N PHE A 79 -5.22 5.50 6.29
CA PHE A 79 -4.60 5.12 5.03
C PHE A 79 -4.24 6.36 4.22
N PRO A 80 -2.93 6.61 3.98
CA PRO A 80 -2.50 7.62 3.02
C PRO A 80 -3.07 7.30 1.65
N ARG A 81 -3.54 8.32 0.92
CA ARG A 81 -3.91 8.17 -0.49
C ARG A 81 -2.63 7.98 -1.30
N ILE A 82 -2.34 6.73 -1.66
CA ILE A 82 -1.25 6.43 -2.60
C ILE A 82 -1.71 6.86 -3.98
N GLN A 83 -1.12 7.94 -4.51
CA GLN A 83 -1.35 8.40 -5.87
C GLN A 83 -0.44 7.61 -6.81
N TYR A 84 -1.02 6.62 -7.49
CA TYR A 84 -0.32 5.89 -8.53
C TYR A 84 -0.31 6.74 -9.80
N ALA A 85 0.88 7.11 -10.25
CA ALA A 85 1.11 7.76 -11.54
C ALA A 85 1.87 6.80 -12.46
N PRO A 86 1.56 6.77 -13.77
CA PRO A 86 2.32 5.99 -14.73
C PRO A 86 3.76 6.52 -14.76
N ARG A 87 4.71 5.71 -14.30
CA ARG A 87 6.13 6.02 -14.27
C ARG A 87 6.90 4.86 -14.85
N VAL A 88 7.89 5.17 -15.68
CA VAL A 88 8.81 4.17 -16.21
C VAL A 88 9.74 3.68 -15.10
N SER A 89 10.17 2.42 -15.19
CA SER A 89 11.19 1.90 -14.28
C SER A 89 12.49 2.68 -14.47
N HIS A 90 13.30 2.82 -13.42
CA HIS A 90 14.63 3.44 -13.55
C HIS A 90 15.52 2.66 -14.53
N PHE A 91 15.33 1.35 -14.64
CA PHE A 91 16.06 0.48 -15.57
C PHE A 91 15.42 0.39 -16.96
N ASP A 92 14.34 1.14 -17.22
CA ASP A 92 13.72 1.21 -18.56
C ASP A 92 14.64 1.99 -19.52
N PRO A 93 14.91 1.49 -20.74
CA PRO A 93 15.63 2.24 -21.77
C PRO A 93 15.07 3.63 -22.08
N ARG A 94 13.77 3.84 -21.85
CA ARG A 94 13.05 5.12 -22.04
C ARG A 94 13.15 6.05 -20.83
N SER A 95 13.78 5.60 -19.74
CA SER A 95 13.98 6.42 -18.55
C SER A 95 15.09 7.47 -18.79
N GLU A 96 14.96 8.60 -18.11
CA GLU A 96 15.98 9.66 -18.11
C GLU A 96 17.30 9.18 -17.45
N TYR A 97 17.24 8.08 -16.68
CA TYR A 97 18.35 7.50 -15.92
C TYR A 97 19.09 6.42 -16.74
N SER A 98 19.74 6.81 -17.84
CA SER A 98 20.40 5.88 -18.77
C SER A 98 21.87 5.53 -18.45
N ASN A 99 22.42 6.03 -17.33
CA ASN A 99 23.85 5.97 -17.02
C ASN A 99 24.39 4.55 -16.66
N PHE A 100 23.53 3.54 -16.46
CA PHE A 100 23.94 2.19 -16.03
C PHE A 100 24.16 1.18 -17.17
N ARG A 101 24.04 1.60 -18.44
CA ARG A 101 24.15 0.69 -19.60
C ARG A 101 25.51 -0.01 -19.68
N GLY A 102 26.61 0.68 -19.40
CA GLY A 102 27.96 0.10 -19.45
C GLY A 102 28.14 -1.03 -18.45
N PHE A 103 27.70 -0.84 -17.20
CA PHE A 103 27.73 -1.89 -16.17
C PHE A 103 26.89 -3.10 -16.56
N PHE A 104 25.68 -2.88 -17.11
CA PHE A 104 24.82 -3.96 -17.59
C PHE A 104 25.49 -4.78 -18.70
N VAL A 105 26.13 -4.14 -19.68
CA VAL A 105 26.84 -4.84 -20.77
C VAL A 105 28.04 -5.62 -20.22
N LEU A 106 28.84 -5.02 -19.32
CA LEU A 106 29.97 -5.71 -18.68
C LEU A 106 29.54 -6.93 -17.87
N PHE A 107 28.42 -6.83 -17.14
CA PHE A 107 27.83 -7.96 -16.43
C PHE A 107 27.52 -9.13 -17.38
N TRP A 108 26.90 -8.85 -18.53
CA TRP A 108 26.58 -9.91 -19.50
C TRP A 108 27.81 -10.50 -20.19
N ILE A 109 28.82 -9.69 -20.50
CA ILE A 109 30.09 -10.19 -21.05
C ILE A 109 30.76 -11.11 -20.01
N ALA A 110 30.83 -10.70 -18.75
CA ALA A 110 31.40 -11.50 -17.67
C ALA A 110 30.62 -12.81 -17.45
N LEU A 111 29.29 -12.74 -17.42
CA LEU A 111 28.42 -13.92 -17.31
C LEU A 111 28.63 -14.89 -18.48
N THR A 112 28.76 -14.36 -19.71
CA THR A 112 29.02 -15.17 -20.91
C THR A 112 30.37 -15.89 -20.82
N ILE A 113 31.43 -15.17 -20.43
CA ILE A 113 32.77 -15.77 -20.25
C ILE A 113 32.74 -16.82 -19.14
N MET A 114 32.06 -16.55 -18.01
CA MET A 114 31.90 -17.49 -16.90
C MET A 114 31.17 -18.78 -17.34
N VAL A 115 30.07 -18.67 -18.08
CA VAL A 115 29.32 -19.84 -18.57
C VAL A 115 30.17 -20.63 -19.58
N LEU A 116 30.82 -19.94 -20.52
CA LEU A 116 31.63 -20.59 -21.56
C LEU A 116 32.84 -21.33 -20.96
N THR A 117 33.56 -20.69 -20.05
CA THR A 117 34.70 -21.30 -19.35
C THR A 117 34.27 -22.50 -18.50
N THR A 118 33.11 -22.42 -17.86
CA THR A 118 32.51 -23.54 -17.10
C THR A 118 32.14 -24.70 -18.02
N MET A 119 31.52 -24.42 -19.17
CA MET A 119 31.15 -25.41 -20.19
C MET A 119 32.37 -26.12 -20.78
N LEU A 120 33.41 -25.37 -21.15
CA LEU A 120 34.66 -25.94 -21.68
C LEU A 120 35.36 -26.85 -20.66
N ARG A 121 35.34 -26.47 -19.38
CA ARG A 121 35.87 -27.31 -18.30
C ARG A 121 35.04 -28.58 -18.12
N ASN A 122 33.72 -28.46 -18.12
CA ASN A 122 32.82 -29.61 -18.00
C ASN A 122 32.96 -30.59 -19.17
N LEU A 123 33.16 -30.08 -20.39
CA LEU A 123 33.40 -30.88 -21.59
C LEU A 123 34.72 -31.66 -21.51
N LYS A 124 35.80 -31.02 -21.02
CA LYS A 124 37.10 -31.67 -20.83
C LYS A 124 37.06 -32.77 -19.77
N GLU A 125 36.33 -32.55 -18.67
CA GLU A 125 36.32 -33.47 -17.52
C GLU A 125 35.29 -34.61 -17.65
N THR A 126 34.14 -34.35 -18.29
CA THR A 126 32.99 -35.27 -18.30
C THR A 126 32.57 -35.74 -19.69
N GLY A 127 33.11 -35.14 -20.76
CA GLY A 127 32.72 -35.42 -22.15
C GLY A 127 31.38 -34.80 -22.58
N TYR A 128 30.65 -34.18 -21.64
CA TYR A 128 29.40 -33.46 -21.90
C TYR A 128 29.56 -31.98 -21.54
N PRO A 129 28.96 -31.04 -22.30
CA PRO A 129 29.11 -29.61 -22.05
C PRO A 129 28.36 -29.09 -20.82
N LEU A 130 27.28 -29.77 -20.40
CA LEU A 130 26.44 -29.38 -19.27
C LEU A 130 26.04 -30.61 -18.46
N SER A 131 26.65 -30.78 -17.28
CA SER A 131 26.22 -31.78 -16.30
C SER A 131 25.08 -31.23 -15.44
N MET A 132 23.84 -31.52 -15.85
CA MET A 132 22.62 -31.11 -15.15
C MET A 132 22.24 -32.09 -14.01
N ARG A 133 23.19 -32.48 -13.15
CA ARG A 133 22.96 -33.45 -12.07
C ARG A 133 21.85 -33.01 -11.09
N GLN A 134 21.65 -31.71 -10.96
CA GLN A 134 20.68 -31.07 -10.07
C GLN A 134 19.27 -31.00 -10.67
N TRP A 135 19.09 -31.30 -11.97
CA TRP A 135 17.77 -31.23 -12.64
C TRP A 135 16.71 -32.12 -11.98
N GLY A 136 17.13 -33.29 -11.50
CA GLY A 136 16.25 -34.21 -10.78
C GLY A 136 15.72 -33.62 -9.46
N LEU A 137 16.49 -32.75 -8.79
CA LEU A 137 16.05 -32.07 -7.57
C LEU A 137 15.02 -30.96 -7.85
N PHE A 138 15.10 -30.32 -9.01
CA PHE A 138 14.17 -29.27 -9.42
C PHE A 138 12.84 -29.82 -9.95
N THR A 139 12.83 -30.99 -10.59
CA THR A 139 11.65 -31.52 -11.28
C THR A 139 10.82 -32.52 -10.48
N LYS A 140 11.37 -33.11 -9.41
CA LYS A 140 10.76 -34.22 -8.66
C LYS A 140 9.31 -33.99 -8.21
N ASN A 141 8.95 -32.77 -7.80
CA ASN A 141 7.64 -32.46 -7.19
C ASN A 141 6.86 -31.34 -7.90
N ILE A 142 7.22 -30.99 -9.14
CA ILE A 142 6.73 -29.74 -9.75
C ILE A 142 5.22 -29.73 -10.00
N TYR A 143 4.65 -30.86 -10.41
CA TYR A 143 3.22 -31.00 -10.68
C TYR A 143 2.38 -30.90 -9.41
N GLU A 144 2.79 -31.62 -8.38
CA GLU A 144 2.11 -31.59 -7.09
C GLU A 144 2.15 -30.19 -6.48
N MET A 145 3.33 -29.56 -6.49
CA MET A 145 3.52 -28.19 -6.03
C MET A 145 2.64 -27.21 -6.81
N ALA A 146 2.56 -27.32 -8.13
CA ALA A 146 1.74 -26.42 -8.96
C ALA A 146 0.24 -26.53 -8.66
N ILE A 147 -0.27 -27.76 -8.45
CA ILE A 147 -1.67 -27.98 -8.08
C ILE A 147 -1.94 -27.37 -6.71
N VAL A 148 -1.07 -27.62 -5.75
CA VAL A 148 -1.21 -27.08 -4.38
C VAL A 148 -1.11 -25.55 -4.38
N ASP A 149 -0.20 -24.97 -5.15
CA ASP A 149 -0.08 -23.52 -5.34
C ASP A 149 -1.38 -22.93 -5.91
N LEU A 150 -1.95 -23.57 -6.93
CA LEU A 150 -3.23 -23.14 -7.50
C LEU A 150 -4.37 -23.22 -6.47
N ILE A 151 -4.45 -24.30 -5.68
CA ILE A 151 -5.46 -24.43 -4.62
C ILE A 151 -5.25 -23.35 -3.55
N MET A 152 -4.01 -23.09 -3.16
CA MET A 152 -3.68 -22.01 -2.23
C MET A 152 -4.15 -20.66 -2.78
N VAL A 153 -3.84 -20.33 -4.03
CA VAL A 153 -4.32 -19.09 -4.68
C VAL A 153 -5.85 -19.04 -4.72
N ALA A 154 -6.51 -20.12 -5.14
CA ALA A 154 -7.97 -20.20 -5.18
C ALA A 154 -8.59 -20.00 -3.78
N SER A 155 -7.97 -20.56 -2.75
CA SER A 155 -8.44 -20.44 -1.36
C SER A 155 -8.38 -19.00 -0.84
N THR A 156 -7.47 -18.16 -1.34
CA THR A 156 -7.49 -16.71 -1.01
C THR A 156 -8.76 -16.01 -1.52
N GLY A 157 -9.40 -16.55 -2.56
CA GLY A 157 -10.68 -16.07 -3.08
C GLY A 157 -11.82 -16.14 -2.07
N ILE A 158 -11.72 -17.00 -1.04
CA ILE A 158 -12.68 -17.10 0.07
C ILE A 158 -12.72 -15.79 0.90
N SER A 159 -11.66 -14.97 0.83
CA SER A 159 -11.65 -13.63 1.43
C SER A 159 -12.73 -12.71 0.84
N LEU A 160 -13.12 -12.89 -0.42
CA LEU A 160 -14.13 -12.07 -1.09
C LEU A 160 -15.54 -12.24 -0.49
N PRO A 161 -16.11 -13.47 -0.40
CA PRO A 161 -17.43 -13.65 0.22
C PRO A 161 -17.44 -13.27 1.70
N LEU A 162 -16.34 -13.48 2.44
CA LEU A 162 -16.22 -13.01 3.82
C LEU A 162 -16.37 -11.49 3.92
N ASN A 163 -15.63 -10.73 3.11
CA ASN A 163 -15.74 -9.27 3.10
C ASN A 163 -17.12 -8.78 2.61
N LYS A 164 -17.74 -9.49 1.66
CA LYS A 164 -19.11 -9.19 1.22
C LYS A 164 -20.13 -9.42 2.35
N LEU A 165 -19.94 -10.46 3.16
CA LEU A 165 -20.78 -10.74 4.32
C LEU A 165 -20.66 -9.64 5.38
N PHE A 166 -19.45 -9.19 5.69
CA PHE A 166 -19.22 -8.07 6.61
C PHE A 166 -19.87 -6.77 6.11
N LYS A 167 -19.83 -6.52 4.79
CA LYS A 167 -20.48 -5.34 4.18
C LYS A 167 -22.00 -5.36 4.32
N ASN A 168 -22.65 -6.51 4.10
CA ASN A 168 -24.11 -6.61 4.08
C ASN A 168 -24.74 -6.78 5.48
N SER A 169 -23.95 -7.09 6.50
CA SER A 169 -24.45 -7.27 7.87
C SER A 169 -24.74 -5.94 8.55
N LYS A 170 -25.98 -5.76 9.04
CA LYS A 170 -26.45 -4.55 9.76
C LYS A 170 -26.39 -4.69 11.30
N GLY A 171 -25.64 -5.64 11.85
CA GLY A 171 -25.68 -5.96 13.29
C GLY A 171 -24.39 -6.55 13.86
N SER A 172 -24.46 -7.80 14.32
CA SER A 172 -23.37 -8.44 15.09
C SER A 172 -22.07 -8.67 14.30
N LEU A 173 -22.15 -8.90 12.99
CA LEU A 173 -20.98 -9.09 12.11
C LEU A 173 -20.33 -7.77 11.62
N GLN A 174 -20.62 -6.64 12.27
CA GLN A 174 -19.95 -5.38 11.96
C GLN A 174 -18.42 -5.53 12.09
N TRP A 175 -17.70 -4.94 11.14
CA TRP A 175 -16.24 -5.01 11.08
C TRP A 175 -15.58 -4.52 12.38
N LYS A 176 -16.14 -3.48 13.01
CA LYS A 176 -15.62 -2.88 14.26
C LYS A 176 -15.59 -3.85 15.45
N HIS A 177 -16.52 -4.81 15.56
CA HIS A 177 -16.62 -5.69 16.73
C HIS A 177 -16.16 -7.12 16.43
N GLN A 178 -16.79 -7.78 15.47
CA GLN A 178 -16.58 -9.22 15.23
C GLN A 178 -15.79 -9.50 13.94
N GLY A 179 -15.94 -8.65 12.91
CA GLY A 179 -15.31 -8.90 11.60
C GLY A 179 -13.78 -8.95 11.66
N MET A 180 -13.15 -8.06 12.45
CA MET A 180 -11.69 -8.05 12.61
C MET A 180 -11.16 -9.34 13.28
N ASN A 181 -11.80 -9.79 14.36
CA ASN A 181 -11.37 -10.99 15.09
C ASN A 181 -11.53 -12.25 14.23
N VAL A 182 -12.67 -12.39 13.56
CA VAL A 182 -12.92 -13.51 12.63
C VAL A 182 -11.88 -13.51 11.51
N GLN A 183 -11.54 -12.35 10.97
CA GLN A 183 -10.54 -12.23 9.91
C GLN A 183 -9.14 -12.63 10.38
N ILE A 184 -8.72 -12.23 11.58
CA ILE A 184 -7.42 -12.61 12.16
C ILE A 184 -7.34 -14.12 12.38
N ILE A 185 -8.38 -14.71 12.97
CA ILE A 185 -8.44 -16.17 13.22
C ILE A 185 -8.38 -16.93 11.89
N PHE A 186 -9.17 -16.51 10.90
CA PHE A 186 -9.16 -17.11 9.57
C PHE A 186 -7.78 -17.01 8.91
N GLN A 187 -7.15 -15.84 8.94
CA GLN A 187 -5.81 -15.63 8.35
C GLN A 187 -4.72 -16.43 9.07
N ALA A 188 -4.79 -16.53 10.41
CA ALA A 188 -3.84 -17.32 11.19
C ALA A 188 -3.98 -18.81 10.89
N PHE A 189 -5.22 -19.33 10.86
CA PHE A 189 -5.49 -20.71 10.50
C PHE A 189 -5.05 -21.02 9.06
N TRP A 190 -5.40 -20.13 8.12
CA TRP A 190 -5.01 -20.26 6.72
C TRP A 190 -3.49 -20.29 6.56
N LEU A 191 -2.77 -19.36 7.20
CA LEU A 191 -1.32 -19.31 7.17
C LEU A 191 -0.70 -20.57 7.78
N LEU A 192 -1.19 -21.01 8.94
CA LEU A 192 -0.67 -22.22 9.60
C LEU A 192 -0.83 -23.44 8.70
N LEU A 193 -2.02 -23.66 8.14
CA LEU A 193 -2.32 -24.77 7.25
C LEU A 193 -1.33 -24.83 6.08
N TRP A 194 -1.10 -23.69 5.41
CA TRP A 194 -0.21 -23.66 4.25
C TRP A 194 1.27 -23.66 4.62
N VAL A 195 1.67 -23.11 5.77
CA VAL A 195 3.06 -23.21 6.25
C VAL A 195 3.42 -24.66 6.59
N THR A 196 2.49 -25.43 7.17
CA THR A 196 2.76 -26.82 7.56
C THR A 196 2.74 -27.78 6.36
N TRP A 197 2.03 -27.42 5.27
CA TRP A 197 1.83 -28.30 4.12
C TRP A 197 3.12 -28.83 3.46
N PRO A 198 4.15 -28.01 3.17
CA PRO A 198 5.39 -28.49 2.54
C PRO A 198 6.20 -29.46 3.42
N PHE A 199 6.03 -29.38 4.75
CA PHE A 199 6.69 -30.27 5.70
C PHE A 199 6.02 -31.65 5.75
N VAL A 200 4.69 -31.70 5.64
CA VAL A 200 3.94 -32.97 5.62
C VAL A 200 4.21 -33.77 4.33
N ARG A 201 4.56 -33.09 3.24
CA ARG A 201 4.78 -33.70 1.93
C ARG A 201 6.25 -33.96 1.60
N ASP A 202 7.17 -33.75 2.54
CA ASP A 202 8.62 -33.95 2.38
C ASP A 202 9.16 -33.36 1.06
N TRP A 203 8.74 -32.13 0.74
CA TRP A 203 9.11 -31.49 -0.51
C TRP A 203 10.61 -31.17 -0.60
N THR A 204 11.14 -31.11 -1.83
CA THR A 204 12.50 -30.64 -2.05
C THR A 204 12.67 -29.21 -1.55
N TRP A 205 13.87 -28.87 -1.06
CA TRP A 205 14.14 -27.55 -0.49
C TRP A 205 13.83 -26.40 -1.45
N THR A 206 14.01 -26.61 -2.77
CA THR A 206 13.71 -25.63 -3.81
C THR A 206 12.21 -25.37 -3.94
N ALA A 207 11.39 -26.42 -3.89
CA ALA A 207 9.94 -26.31 -3.92
C ALA A 207 9.40 -25.64 -2.64
N GLN A 208 10.01 -25.93 -1.48
CA GLN A 208 9.67 -25.26 -0.22
C GLN A 208 9.93 -23.75 -0.28
N VAL A 209 11.08 -23.33 -0.83
CA VAL A 209 11.40 -21.89 -0.98
C VAL A 209 10.43 -21.21 -1.94
N PHE A 210 10.13 -21.82 -3.10
CA PHE A 210 9.16 -21.26 -4.05
C PHE A 210 7.78 -21.10 -3.41
N PHE A 211 7.27 -22.16 -2.79
CA PHE A 211 5.94 -22.18 -2.20
C PHE A 211 5.81 -21.18 -1.04
N THR A 212 6.82 -21.09 -0.16
CA THR A 212 6.81 -20.15 0.96
C THR A 212 6.87 -18.68 0.51
N LEU A 213 7.64 -18.38 -0.55
CA LEU A 213 7.65 -17.04 -1.14
C LEU A 213 6.28 -16.68 -1.73
N HIS A 214 5.66 -17.59 -2.47
CA HIS A 214 4.33 -17.36 -3.04
C HIS A 214 3.28 -17.20 -1.93
N LEU A 215 3.32 -18.07 -0.92
CA LEU A 215 2.47 -18.00 0.27
C LEU A 215 2.56 -16.65 0.96
N LEU A 216 3.77 -16.12 1.17
CA LEU A 216 3.97 -14.82 1.80
C LEU A 216 3.34 -13.70 0.96
N VAL A 217 3.55 -13.70 -0.36
CA VAL A 217 2.97 -12.70 -1.27
C VAL A 217 1.44 -12.76 -1.21
N MET A 218 0.85 -13.96 -1.27
CA MET A 218 -0.59 -14.13 -1.24
C MET A 218 -1.19 -13.77 0.13
N PHE A 219 -0.50 -14.11 1.22
CA PHE A 219 -0.85 -13.69 2.57
C PHE A 219 -0.87 -12.16 2.67
N MET A 220 0.17 -11.48 2.20
CA MET A 220 0.24 -10.02 2.24
C MET A 220 -0.90 -9.38 1.43
N LYS A 221 -1.21 -9.93 0.25
CA LYS A 221 -2.34 -9.45 -0.57
C LYS A 221 -3.68 -9.67 0.13
N MET A 222 -3.89 -10.84 0.73
CA MET A 222 -5.12 -11.16 1.45
C MET A 222 -5.29 -10.28 2.70
N HIS A 223 -4.21 -10.07 3.46
CA HIS A 223 -4.20 -9.23 4.65
C HIS A 223 -4.51 -7.78 4.31
N SER A 224 -3.79 -7.21 3.33
CA SER A 224 -4.03 -5.85 2.85
C SER A 224 -5.45 -5.67 2.32
N TYR A 225 -5.96 -6.63 1.53
CA TYR A 225 -7.31 -6.61 0.99
C TYR A 225 -8.38 -6.59 2.09
N ALA A 226 -8.30 -7.51 3.05
CA ALA A 226 -9.31 -7.62 4.09
C ALA A 226 -9.31 -6.39 5.01
N PHE A 227 -8.13 -5.94 5.45
CA PHE A 227 -8.02 -4.78 6.32
C PHE A 227 -8.53 -3.49 5.65
N TYR A 228 -8.17 -3.27 4.38
CA TYR A 228 -8.60 -2.09 3.64
C TYR A 228 -10.10 -2.08 3.36
N ASN A 229 -10.66 -3.18 2.86
CA ASN A 229 -12.10 -3.26 2.58
C ASN A 229 -12.95 -3.27 3.85
N GLY A 230 -12.43 -3.83 4.93
CA GLY A 230 -13.07 -3.76 6.24
C GLY A 230 -13.15 -2.33 6.78
N HIS A 231 -12.07 -1.54 6.63
CA HIS A 231 -12.11 -0.11 6.93
C HIS A 231 -13.13 0.63 6.06
N LEU A 232 -13.17 0.36 4.76
CA LEU A 232 -14.14 0.97 3.86
C LEU A 232 -15.59 0.61 4.24
N ALA A 233 -15.85 -0.64 4.63
CA ALA A 233 -17.17 -1.06 5.10
C ALA A 233 -17.63 -0.26 6.33
N ASN A 234 -16.74 -0.02 7.30
CA ASN A 234 -17.03 0.85 8.45
C ASN A 234 -17.34 2.30 8.03
N THR A 235 -16.55 2.86 7.10
CA THR A 235 -16.79 4.24 6.61
C THR A 235 -18.11 4.36 5.85
N LEU A 236 -18.48 3.34 5.06
CA LEU A 236 -19.74 3.28 4.34
C LEU A 236 -20.92 3.22 5.31
N GLN A 237 -20.85 2.37 6.34
CA GLN A 237 -21.89 2.28 7.35
C GLN A 237 -22.09 3.61 8.09
N ARG A 238 -20.99 4.28 8.45
CA ARG A 238 -21.04 5.63 9.04
C ARG A 238 -21.68 6.66 8.12
N LEU A 239 -21.29 6.67 6.84
CA LEU A 239 -21.87 7.56 5.86
C LEU A 239 -23.38 7.31 5.70
N SER A 240 -23.79 6.04 5.59
CA SER A 240 -25.20 5.68 5.48
C SER A 240 -26.02 6.01 6.73
N ALA A 241 -25.40 6.03 7.91
CA ALA A 241 -26.04 6.46 9.15
C ALA A 241 -26.22 7.98 9.19
N LEU A 242 -25.24 8.75 8.69
CA LEU A 242 -25.34 10.21 8.57
C LEU A 242 -26.38 10.65 7.53
N ASP A 243 -26.55 9.90 6.45
CA ASP A 243 -27.55 10.19 5.42
C ASP A 243 -29.00 9.93 5.91
N ASN A 244 -29.19 9.20 7.01
CA ASN A 244 -30.51 8.87 7.56
C ASN A 244 -30.78 9.65 8.88
N PRO A 245 -31.46 10.82 8.82
CA PRO A 245 -31.68 11.69 9.99
C PRO A 245 -32.61 11.11 11.06
N ALA A 246 -33.32 10.01 10.76
CA ALA A 246 -34.18 9.29 11.71
C ALA A 246 -33.40 8.30 12.59
N SER A 247 -32.14 8.02 12.27
CA SER A 247 -31.29 7.21 13.12
C SER A 247 -30.65 8.11 14.17
N ASN A 248 -30.69 7.72 15.45
CA ASN A 248 -29.94 8.37 16.54
C ASN A 248 -28.43 8.09 16.38
N ALA A 249 -27.90 8.37 15.19
CA ALA A 249 -26.52 8.13 14.85
C ALA A 249 -25.66 9.12 15.62
N SER A 250 -24.73 8.56 16.39
CA SER A 250 -23.71 9.33 17.08
C SER A 250 -22.95 10.21 16.07
N THR A 251 -23.07 11.53 16.21
CA THR A 251 -22.19 12.53 15.57
C THR A 251 -20.80 12.55 16.22
N ALA A 252 -20.37 11.44 16.84
CA ALA A 252 -19.02 11.33 17.37
C ALA A 252 -18.02 11.48 16.23
N ALA A 253 -16.93 12.19 16.52
CA ALA A 253 -15.83 12.40 15.60
C ALA A 253 -15.37 11.06 15.02
N ALA A 254 -15.01 11.04 13.74
CA ALA A 254 -14.44 9.86 13.10
C ALA A 254 -13.26 9.35 13.94
N VAL A 255 -13.32 8.09 14.39
CA VAL A 255 -12.25 7.42 15.15
C VAL A 255 -10.89 7.75 14.51
N LYS A 256 -10.10 8.52 15.25
CA LYS A 256 -8.76 8.95 14.93
C LYS A 256 -7.86 7.79 15.33
N TYR A 257 -7.34 7.05 14.36
CA TYR A 257 -6.30 6.08 14.64
C TYR A 257 -4.95 6.80 14.68
N PRO A 258 -4.02 6.38 15.55
CA PRO A 258 -2.70 6.98 15.63
C PRO A 258 -2.01 6.90 14.27
N SER A 259 -1.51 8.05 13.82
CA SER A 259 -0.73 8.15 12.59
C SER A 259 0.72 7.81 12.92
N SER A 260 1.54 7.42 11.94
CA SER A 260 2.97 7.19 12.15
C SER A 260 3.74 8.44 12.63
N GLN A 261 3.06 9.60 12.70
CA GLN A 261 3.57 10.88 13.17
C GLN A 261 3.02 11.30 14.54
N THR A 262 2.14 10.51 15.18
CA THR A 262 1.69 10.82 16.55
C THR A 262 2.78 10.41 17.53
N PRO A 263 3.29 11.34 18.38
CA PRO A 263 4.24 10.99 19.44
C PRO A 263 3.69 9.88 20.33
N ILE A 264 4.54 8.94 20.74
CA ILE A 264 4.16 7.76 21.54
C ILE A 264 3.53 8.16 22.89
N GLU A 265 3.89 9.34 23.42
CA GLU A 265 3.33 9.90 24.65
C GLU A 265 1.82 10.17 24.54
N GLU A 266 1.35 10.71 23.41
CA GLU A 266 -0.09 11.01 23.17
C GLU A 266 -0.91 9.71 23.09
N ILE A 267 -0.31 8.60 22.63
CA ILE A 267 -0.95 7.27 22.57
C ILE A 267 -1.13 6.68 23.98
N ASN A 268 -0.14 6.86 24.86
CA ASN A 268 -0.21 6.34 26.23
C ASN A 268 -1.23 7.09 27.09
N ASP A 269 -1.48 8.37 26.80
CA ASP A 269 -2.47 9.17 27.54
C ASP A 269 -3.90 8.86 27.07
N GLU A 270 -4.14 8.67 25.75
CA GLU A 270 -5.44 8.22 25.22
C GLU A 270 -5.83 6.82 25.76
N LEU A 271 -4.87 5.91 25.95
CA LEU A 271 -5.13 4.57 26.50
C LEU A 271 -5.50 4.60 28.00
N LYS A 272 -4.96 5.53 28.78
CA LYS A 272 -5.29 5.70 30.20
C LYS A 272 -6.66 6.34 30.40
N GLU A 273 -7.10 7.18 29.46
CA GLU A 273 -8.44 7.79 29.49
C GLU A 273 -9.55 6.81 29.09
N GLU A 274 -9.27 5.77 28.31
CA GLU A 274 -10.25 4.71 27.99
C GLU A 274 -10.36 3.60 29.05
N GLU A 275 -9.38 3.46 29.96
CA GLU A 275 -9.39 2.47 31.04
C GLU A 275 -10.16 2.93 32.30
N ASN A 276 -10.52 4.22 32.38
CA ASN A 276 -11.17 4.85 33.54
C ASN A 276 -12.60 5.31 33.23
#